data_AF-A0A3D8RG92-F1
#
_entry.id   AF-A0A3D8RG92-F1
#
_cell.length_a   1.000
_cell.length_b   1.000
_cell.length_c   1.000
_cell.angle_alpha   90.00
_cell.angle_beta   90.00
_cell.angle_gamma   90.00
#
_symmetry.space_group_name_H-M   'P 1'
#
loop_
_entity.id
_entity.type
_entity.pdbx_description
1 polymer ?
#
loop_
_entity_poly.entity_id
_entity_poly.type
_entity_poly.pdbx_seq_one_letter_code
_entity_poly.pdbx_strand_id
1 'polypeptide(L)'
;MSQPSSKEKVAEINTTASPDVALGSIQLEKKGSDEDEFEIFQRVEGAVDFRTVSWVRASVIFLKLIFAVGVLSIPSSMYTLGALPGAINVVGWTLFNTYGAIVQGNFRNSHPGCYSIADMANVVGGPVMKEIVGFLFIMSYIICAAAGVIGVSTALNALSVHAVCTVWFSLVGTVVIAIAASVRKFAHIGWLTWVGFLTVFVAVFIVVIGVTVRDRPAAAPQTGNFDLGYHVIGSPTFVAGITASITIFLSSAGTSAFLPVISEMRRPKDYNKAVYLCMGFVTASYLAFSVVLYRYCGQWVASPSLGSAGPTIKKVAYGIALIGLIVSACLYVHVSAKYLFVRILRNSKHLQSNTVVHWGTWLACTIGLSALSFILASAIPIFNYLLALVGSVCFAPLAIILPAWLWIYDHGHYRSGSIAGKLAYWLHWLVIILGVFMTIGGTYGVIVQIINAYHDGQIDSAFSCADNSGST
;
A
#
# COMPACT_ATOMS: atom_id res chain seq x y z
N MET A 1 -39.66 -60.31 45.64
CA MET A 1 -40.47 -61.42 45.09
C MET A 1 -41.76 -60.81 44.54
N SER A 2 -42.35 -61.39 43.48
CA SER A 2 -43.61 -61.03 42.77
C SER A 2 -43.66 -59.79 41.86
N GLN A 3 -43.48 -60.08 40.55
CA GLN A 3 -44.15 -59.60 39.32
C GLN A 3 -45.68 -59.25 39.44
N PRO A 4 -46.45 -58.93 38.36
CA PRO A 4 -46.28 -58.02 37.19
C PRO A 4 -47.62 -57.32 36.74
N SER A 5 -47.60 -56.64 35.57
CA SER A 5 -48.64 -56.62 34.50
C SER A 5 -49.85 -55.65 34.51
N SER A 6 -49.91 -54.79 33.47
CA SER A 6 -50.98 -54.67 32.43
C SER A 6 -50.55 -53.57 31.42
N LYS A 7 -50.41 -53.69 30.09
CA LYS A 7 -51.20 -54.19 28.92
C LYS A 7 -52.51 -53.45 28.63
N GLU A 8 -52.56 -52.72 27.50
CA GLU A 8 -53.47 -52.89 26.34
C GLU A 8 -53.17 -51.84 25.24
N LYS A 9 -52.74 -52.22 24.02
CA LYS A 9 -53.50 -52.52 22.76
C LYS A 9 -54.22 -51.29 22.17
N VAL A 10 -53.98 -50.94 20.90
CA VAL A 10 -54.78 -51.20 19.67
C VAL A 10 -54.13 -50.30 18.58
N ALA A 11 -54.02 -50.54 17.26
CA ALA A 11 -54.17 -51.67 16.36
C ALA A 11 -53.47 -51.32 15.00
N GLU A 12 -53.06 -52.37 14.30
CA GLU A 12 -52.76 -52.52 12.86
C GLU A 12 -53.93 -52.06 11.95
N ILE A 13 -53.87 -51.82 10.62
CA ILE A 13 -52.92 -51.82 9.49
C ILE A 13 -53.72 -51.14 8.35
N ASN A 14 -53.09 -50.36 7.44
CA ASN A 14 -53.30 -50.55 5.99
C ASN A 14 -52.31 -49.75 5.15
N THR A 15 -51.55 -50.53 4.38
CA THR A 15 -50.59 -50.22 3.33
C THR A 15 -51.26 -49.71 2.05
N THR A 16 -50.64 -48.74 1.35
CA THR A 16 -50.39 -48.82 -0.11
C THR A 16 -49.45 -47.71 -0.62
N ALA A 17 -48.35 -48.15 -1.26
CA ALA A 17 -47.64 -47.62 -2.44
C ALA A 17 -46.99 -46.19 -2.48
N SER A 18 -45.68 -46.23 -2.79
CA SER A 18 -44.66 -45.20 -3.12
C SER A 18 -44.93 -44.39 -4.42
N PRO A 19 -44.07 -43.43 -4.91
CA PRO A 19 -42.76 -42.96 -4.42
C PRO A 19 -42.42 -41.43 -4.47
N ASP A 20 -41.33 -41.07 -3.79
CA ASP A 20 -40.33 -40.02 -4.05
C ASP A 20 -40.69 -38.52 -4.03
N VAL A 21 -40.25 -37.80 -2.99
CA VAL A 21 -39.28 -36.67 -3.09
C VAL A 21 -38.46 -36.59 -1.78
N ALA A 22 -37.15 -36.53 -1.93
CA ALA A 22 -36.11 -36.59 -0.91
C ALA A 22 -36.27 -35.58 0.26
N LEU A 23 -36.29 -36.11 1.50
CA LEU A 23 -35.99 -35.33 2.70
C LEU A 23 -34.48 -35.42 2.96
N GLY A 24 -33.76 -34.37 2.60
CA GLY A 24 -32.34 -34.21 2.90
C GLY A 24 -32.11 -34.30 4.40
N SER A 25 -31.23 -35.20 4.81
CA SER A 25 -30.64 -35.26 6.14
C SER A 25 -30.16 -33.87 6.56
N ILE A 26 -30.72 -33.36 7.66
CA ILE A 26 -30.18 -32.21 8.38
C ILE A 26 -28.81 -32.64 8.92
N GLN A 27 -27.76 -32.37 8.14
CA GLN A 27 -26.41 -32.30 8.67
C GLN A 27 -26.35 -31.04 9.53
N LEU A 28 -26.44 -31.23 10.85
CA LEU A 28 -25.97 -30.27 11.83
C LEU A 28 -24.46 -30.08 11.59
N GLU A 29 -24.10 -29.13 10.72
CA GLU A 29 -22.71 -28.71 10.59
C GLU A 29 -22.28 -28.02 11.88
N LYS A 30 -21.33 -28.70 12.54
CA LYS A 30 -20.53 -28.29 13.69
C LYS A 30 -20.32 -26.78 13.84
N LYS A 31 -20.59 -26.31 15.06
CA LYS A 31 -19.82 -25.37 15.89
C LYS A 31 -18.56 -24.84 15.17
N GLY A 32 -18.50 -23.51 14.97
CA GLY A 32 -17.38 -22.82 14.31
C GLY A 32 -16.03 -23.41 14.69
N SER A 33 -15.21 -23.70 13.69
CA SER A 33 -13.88 -24.27 13.86
C SER A 33 -13.05 -23.45 14.85
N ASP A 34 -12.21 -24.12 15.67
CA ASP A 34 -11.20 -23.49 16.55
C ASP A 34 -10.31 -22.45 15.82
N GLU A 35 -10.31 -22.46 14.48
CA GLU A 35 -9.63 -21.46 13.63
C GLU A 35 -10.24 -20.04 13.73
N ASP A 36 -11.48 -19.87 14.20
CA ASP A 36 -12.19 -18.58 14.17
C ASP A 36 -12.16 -17.83 15.52
N GLU A 37 -11.74 -18.47 16.61
CA GLU A 37 -11.80 -17.89 17.96
C GLU A 37 -10.90 -16.64 18.12
N PHE A 38 -9.80 -16.58 17.35
CA PHE A 38 -8.79 -15.52 17.40
C PHE A 38 -9.01 -14.37 16.41
N GLU A 39 -10.09 -14.37 15.62
CA GLU A 39 -10.35 -13.34 14.61
C GLU A 39 -11.32 -12.25 15.12
N ILE A 40 -11.08 -10.97 14.78
CA ILE A 40 -11.93 -9.82 15.21
C ILE A 40 -13.37 -9.99 14.75
N PHE A 41 -13.53 -10.52 13.54
CA PHE A 41 -14.81 -10.76 12.92
C PHE A 41 -15.15 -12.24 13.04
N GLN A 42 -15.68 -12.62 14.20
CA GLN A 42 -16.19 -13.96 14.43
C GLN A 42 -17.44 -14.19 13.59
N ARG A 43 -17.57 -15.40 13.04
CA ARG A 43 -18.78 -15.83 12.33
C ARG A 43 -19.82 -16.24 13.37
N VAL A 44 -20.72 -15.31 13.68
CA VAL A 44 -21.85 -15.54 14.58
C VAL A 44 -23.12 -15.69 13.74
N GLU A 45 -23.89 -16.74 14.02
CA GLU A 45 -25.16 -17.00 13.34
C GLU A 45 -26.12 -15.80 13.53
N GLY A 46 -26.66 -15.27 12.42
CA GLY A 46 -27.53 -14.08 12.42
C GLY A 46 -26.81 -12.72 12.43
N ALA A 47 -25.47 -12.68 12.48
CA ALA A 47 -24.68 -11.46 12.32
C ALA A 47 -24.16 -11.29 10.88
N VAL A 48 -23.80 -10.06 10.49
CA VAL A 48 -23.21 -9.79 9.17
C VAL A 48 -21.81 -10.42 9.09
N ASP A 49 -21.59 -11.32 8.13
CA ASP A 49 -20.25 -11.88 7.87
C ASP A 49 -19.35 -10.83 7.21
N PHE A 50 -18.28 -10.45 7.92
CA PHE A 50 -17.27 -9.52 7.40
C PHE A 50 -16.11 -10.26 6.69
N ARG A 51 -15.94 -11.57 6.90
CA ARG A 51 -14.85 -12.39 6.32
C ARG A 51 -15.21 -12.94 4.96
N THR A 52 -15.39 -12.04 4.01
CA THR A 52 -15.91 -12.36 2.67
C THR A 52 -14.85 -12.41 1.57
N VAL A 53 -13.61 -11.99 1.86
CA VAL A 53 -12.54 -11.81 0.86
C VAL A 53 -11.82 -13.13 0.56
N SER A 54 -11.76 -13.54 -0.71
CA SER A 54 -10.93 -14.68 -1.15
C SER A 54 -9.47 -14.27 -1.32
N TRP A 55 -8.53 -15.22 -1.30
CA TRP A 55 -7.10 -14.90 -1.45
C TRP A 55 -6.76 -14.21 -2.78
N VAL A 56 -7.45 -14.55 -3.87
CA VAL A 56 -7.29 -13.85 -5.17
C VAL A 56 -7.75 -12.40 -5.07
N ARG A 57 -8.90 -12.16 -4.42
CA ARG A 57 -9.39 -10.79 -4.20
C ARG A 57 -8.46 -10.01 -3.27
N ALA A 58 -7.90 -10.64 -2.24
CA ALA A 58 -6.89 -10.04 -1.38
C ALA A 58 -5.63 -9.65 -2.18
N SER A 59 -5.16 -10.51 -3.08
CA SER A 59 -4.01 -10.21 -3.97
C SER A 59 -4.25 -8.96 -4.82
N VAL A 60 -5.48 -8.72 -5.28
CA VAL A 60 -5.82 -7.53 -6.06
C VAL A 60 -5.88 -6.28 -5.19
N ILE A 61 -6.41 -6.40 -3.97
CA ILE A 61 -6.37 -5.31 -2.99
C ILE A 61 -4.91 -4.94 -2.67
N PHE A 62 -4.04 -5.94 -2.47
CA PHE A 62 -2.60 -5.74 -2.27
C PHE A 62 -1.96 -5.06 -3.48
N LEU A 63 -2.27 -5.53 -4.69
CA LEU A 63 -1.81 -4.90 -5.92
C LEU A 63 -2.20 -3.44 -5.96
N LYS A 64 -3.45 -3.09 -5.62
CA LYS A 64 -3.85 -1.69 -5.63
C LYS A 64 -3.12 -0.84 -4.58
N LEU A 65 -2.90 -1.39 -3.38
CA LEU A 65 -2.20 -0.68 -2.30
C LEU A 65 -0.74 -0.38 -2.66
N ILE A 66 -0.08 -1.32 -3.34
CA ILE A 66 1.34 -1.22 -3.73
C ILE A 66 1.51 -0.51 -5.09
N PHE A 67 0.78 -0.96 -6.10
CA PHE A 67 0.80 -0.46 -7.48
C PHE A 67 0.02 0.86 -7.58
N ALA A 68 0.61 1.89 -6.98
CA ALA A 68 0.04 3.22 -6.88
C ALA A 68 1.07 4.25 -7.37
N VAL A 69 1.47 5.17 -6.50
CA VAL A 69 2.39 6.27 -6.82
C VAL A 69 3.85 5.81 -6.95
N GLY A 70 4.23 4.70 -6.31
CA GLY A 70 5.62 4.19 -6.31
C GLY A 70 6.19 3.93 -7.71
N VAL A 71 5.43 3.23 -8.58
CA VAL A 71 5.87 2.87 -9.95
C VAL A 71 6.23 4.09 -10.80
N LEU A 72 5.64 5.25 -10.50
CA LEU A 72 5.83 6.48 -11.27
C LEU A 72 7.16 7.19 -10.97
N SER A 73 7.86 6.79 -9.92
CA SER A 73 9.11 7.39 -9.44
C SER A 73 10.35 6.52 -9.66
N ILE A 74 10.16 5.23 -9.96
CA ILE A 74 11.28 4.31 -10.20
C ILE A 74 12.11 4.75 -11.42
N PRO A 75 11.52 5.14 -12.57
CA PRO A 75 12.31 5.48 -13.75
C PRO A 75 13.29 6.65 -13.55
N SER A 76 12.92 7.67 -12.77
CA SER A 76 13.84 8.77 -12.44
C SER A 76 14.97 8.32 -11.51
N SER A 77 14.68 7.39 -10.58
CA SER A 77 15.70 6.79 -9.72
C SER A 77 16.69 5.91 -10.51
N MET A 78 16.24 5.29 -11.61
CA MET A 78 17.12 4.55 -12.52
C MET A 78 18.14 5.48 -13.21
N TYR A 79 17.78 6.73 -13.51
CA TYR A 79 18.74 7.71 -14.03
C TYR A 79 19.82 8.04 -13.01
N THR A 80 19.49 8.15 -11.72
CA THR A 80 20.50 8.42 -10.69
C THR A 80 21.46 7.25 -10.46
N LEU A 81 20.92 6.02 -10.44
CA LEU A 81 21.69 4.81 -10.10
C LEU A 81 22.34 4.14 -11.32
N GLY A 82 21.86 4.43 -12.52
CA GLY A 82 22.15 3.67 -13.75
C GLY A 82 21.27 2.43 -13.90
N ALA A 83 21.25 1.88 -15.11
CA ALA A 83 20.36 0.79 -15.49
C ALA A 83 20.55 -0.47 -14.63
N LEU A 84 21.80 -0.90 -14.40
CA LEU A 84 22.11 -2.13 -13.68
C LEU A 84 21.93 -1.97 -12.16
N PRO A 85 22.55 -0.99 -11.47
CA PRO A 85 22.33 -0.81 -10.03
C PRO A 85 20.87 -0.48 -9.70
N GLY A 86 20.19 0.28 -10.55
CA GLY A 86 18.76 0.56 -10.42
C GLY A 86 17.90 -0.70 -10.51
N ALA A 87 18.13 -1.56 -11.50
CA ALA A 87 17.41 -2.83 -11.64
C ALA A 87 17.63 -3.77 -10.45
N ILE A 88 18.87 -3.85 -9.94
CA ILE A 88 19.20 -4.60 -8.73
C ILE A 88 18.45 -4.03 -7.52
N ASN A 89 18.35 -2.71 -7.39
CA ASN A 89 17.57 -2.08 -6.32
C ASN A 89 16.08 -2.42 -6.43
N VAL A 90 15.50 -2.39 -7.63
CA VAL A 90 14.09 -2.75 -7.85
C VAL A 90 13.82 -4.18 -7.39
N VAL A 91 14.58 -5.15 -7.91
CA VAL A 91 14.39 -6.57 -7.56
C VAL A 91 14.73 -6.83 -6.09
N GLY A 92 15.84 -6.29 -5.60
CA GLY A 92 16.29 -6.49 -4.23
C GLY A 92 15.28 -5.97 -3.21
N TRP A 93 14.80 -4.72 -3.38
CA TRP A 93 13.85 -4.14 -2.46
C TRP A 93 12.45 -4.75 -2.56
N THR A 94 11.98 -5.15 -3.75
CA THR A 94 10.67 -5.81 -3.84
C THR A 94 10.71 -7.21 -3.22
N LEU A 95 11.79 -7.97 -3.42
CA LEU A 95 11.98 -9.27 -2.74
C LEU A 95 12.12 -9.10 -1.23
N PHE A 96 12.87 -8.09 -0.77
CA PHE A 96 13.00 -7.79 0.64
C PHE A 96 11.65 -7.42 1.28
N ASN A 97 10.87 -6.54 0.63
CA ASN A 97 9.53 -6.18 1.10
C ASN A 97 8.57 -7.36 1.07
N THR A 98 8.71 -8.27 0.09
CA THR A 98 7.95 -9.53 0.04
C THR A 98 8.26 -10.38 1.27
N TYR A 99 9.55 -10.54 1.58
CA TYR A 99 9.99 -11.26 2.77
C TYR A 99 9.41 -10.63 4.05
N GLY A 100 9.52 -9.30 4.19
CA GLY A 100 8.94 -8.57 5.32
C GLY A 100 7.43 -8.76 5.47
N ALA A 101 6.68 -8.77 4.36
CA ALA A 101 5.24 -9.05 4.37
C ALA A 101 4.93 -10.46 4.88
N ILE A 102 5.68 -11.47 4.43
CA ILE A 102 5.52 -12.85 4.88
C ILE A 102 5.83 -12.97 6.38
N VAL A 103 6.89 -12.31 6.86
CA VAL A 103 7.20 -12.28 8.30
C VAL A 103 6.06 -11.65 9.11
N GLN A 104 5.56 -10.49 8.69
CA GLN A 104 4.43 -9.83 9.37
C GLN A 104 3.18 -10.72 9.39
N GLY A 105 2.82 -11.36 8.28
CA GLY A 105 1.66 -12.25 8.22
C GLY A 105 1.82 -13.53 9.05
N ASN A 106 3.02 -14.12 9.07
CA ASN A 106 3.30 -15.27 9.93
C ASN A 106 3.28 -14.89 11.41
N PHE A 107 3.83 -13.72 11.77
CA PHE A 107 3.78 -13.19 13.14
C PHE A 107 2.32 -12.95 13.58
N ARG A 108 1.50 -12.34 12.71
CA ARG A 108 0.04 -12.20 12.93
C ARG A 108 -0.61 -13.53 13.27
N ASN A 109 -0.35 -14.55 12.46
CA ASN A 109 -1.02 -15.84 12.56
C ASN A 109 -0.52 -16.69 13.74
N SER A 110 0.65 -16.36 14.30
CA SER A 110 1.21 -17.02 15.49
C SER A 110 0.91 -16.29 16.80
N HIS A 111 0.55 -15.00 16.74
CA HIS A 111 0.29 -14.17 17.93
C HIS A 111 -1.16 -13.69 17.98
N PRO A 112 -2.02 -14.30 18.83
CA PRO A 112 -3.38 -13.84 19.05
C PRO A 112 -3.47 -12.35 19.40
N GLY A 113 -4.46 -11.65 18.85
CA GLY A 113 -4.68 -10.23 19.14
C GLY A 113 -3.86 -9.24 18.29
N CYS A 114 -2.96 -9.72 17.42
CA CYS A 114 -2.21 -8.88 16.50
C CYS A 114 -3.03 -8.50 15.26
N TYR A 115 -3.82 -7.44 15.34
CA TYR A 115 -4.70 -7.02 14.23
C TYR A 115 -4.14 -5.87 13.40
N SER A 116 -3.21 -5.12 13.98
CA SER A 116 -2.51 -4.02 13.34
C SER A 116 -1.02 -4.17 13.53
N ILE A 117 -0.25 -3.47 12.71
CA ILE A 117 1.21 -3.41 12.84
C ILE A 117 1.63 -2.88 14.23
N ALA A 118 0.81 -1.99 14.82
CA ALA A 118 1.01 -1.46 16.16
C ALA A 118 0.73 -2.51 17.25
N ASP A 119 -0.25 -3.39 17.05
CA ASP A 119 -0.49 -4.49 18.00
C ASP A 119 0.69 -5.49 17.98
N MET A 120 1.32 -5.74 16.82
CA MET A 120 2.56 -6.55 16.75
C MET A 120 3.72 -5.88 17.50
N ALA A 121 3.88 -4.57 17.31
CA ALA A 121 4.87 -3.76 18.01
C ALA A 121 4.67 -3.78 19.54
N ASN A 122 3.41 -3.86 20.00
CA ASN A 122 3.10 -4.03 21.41
C ASN A 122 3.61 -5.35 21.99
N VAL A 123 3.56 -6.44 21.20
CA VAL A 123 4.03 -7.75 21.65
C VAL A 123 5.55 -7.73 21.84
N VAL A 124 6.30 -7.17 20.89
CA VAL A 124 7.77 -7.23 20.91
C VAL A 124 8.42 -6.11 21.72
N GLY A 125 7.77 -4.95 21.86
CA GLY A 125 8.34 -3.74 22.45
C GLY A 125 7.44 -3.02 23.46
N GLY A 126 6.30 -3.60 23.82
CA GLY A 126 5.38 -3.03 24.81
C GLY A 126 4.61 -1.77 24.37
N PRO A 127 3.93 -1.09 25.31
CA PRO A 127 3.02 0.02 25.00
C PRO A 127 3.70 1.22 24.33
N VAL A 128 4.94 1.54 24.71
CA VAL A 128 5.66 2.67 24.08
C VAL A 128 5.91 2.39 22.60
N MET A 129 6.33 1.17 22.27
CA MET A 129 6.59 0.80 20.88
C MET A 129 5.31 0.73 20.07
N LYS A 130 4.20 0.30 20.68
CA LYS A 130 2.86 0.37 20.06
C LYS A 130 2.52 1.80 19.62
N GLU A 131 2.78 2.79 20.46
CA GLU A 131 2.51 4.20 20.16
C GLU A 131 3.40 4.74 19.04
N ILE A 132 4.70 4.45 19.11
CA ILE A 132 5.66 4.87 18.08
C ILE A 132 5.27 4.28 16.72
N VAL A 133 5.04 2.97 16.64
CA VAL A 133 4.66 2.29 15.40
C VAL A 133 3.29 2.73 14.90
N GLY A 134 2.32 2.96 15.80
CA GLY A 134 1.02 3.51 15.45
C GLY A 134 1.10 4.91 14.84
N PHE A 135 1.92 5.79 15.42
CA PHE A 135 2.19 7.11 14.88
C PHE A 135 2.88 7.04 13.51
N LEU A 136 3.94 6.24 13.37
CA LEU A 136 4.63 6.03 12.11
C LEU A 136 3.70 5.49 11.02
N PHE A 137 2.79 4.58 11.37
CA PHE A 137 1.79 4.04 10.44
C PHE A 137 0.81 5.11 9.94
N ILE A 138 0.27 5.93 10.85
CA ILE A 138 -0.61 7.04 10.45
C ILE A 138 0.16 8.01 9.56
N MET A 139 1.34 8.46 10.00
CA MET A 139 2.20 9.38 9.26
C MET A 139 2.56 8.85 7.87
N SER A 140 2.87 7.55 7.74
CA SER A 140 3.22 6.95 6.44
C SER A 140 2.11 7.09 5.41
N TYR A 141 0.87 6.78 5.79
CA TYR A 141 -0.23 6.82 4.84
C TYR A 141 -0.72 8.23 4.55
N ILE A 142 -0.58 9.18 5.48
CA ILE A 142 -0.88 10.59 5.21
C ILE A 142 0.12 11.17 4.19
N ILE A 143 1.43 10.90 4.33
CA ILE A 143 2.42 11.38 3.36
C ILE A 143 2.22 10.70 2.00
N CYS A 144 1.89 9.40 1.97
CA CYS A 144 1.50 8.73 0.72
C CYS A 144 0.22 9.32 0.10
N ALA A 145 -0.76 9.70 0.92
CA ALA A 145 -1.96 10.40 0.45
C ALA A 145 -1.62 11.78 -0.12
N ALA A 146 -0.67 12.51 0.49
CA ALA A 146 -0.15 13.77 -0.05
C ALA A 146 0.50 13.57 -1.44
N ALA A 147 1.33 12.54 -1.61
CA ALA A 147 1.88 12.18 -2.93
C ALA A 147 0.77 11.82 -3.94
N GLY A 148 -0.32 11.19 -3.47
CA GLY A 148 -1.52 10.94 -4.27
C GLY A 148 -2.26 12.22 -4.68
N VAL A 149 -2.39 13.21 -3.78
CA VAL A 149 -2.93 14.54 -4.07
C VAL A 149 -2.08 15.24 -5.13
N ILE A 150 -0.74 15.19 -5.02
CA ILE A 150 0.16 15.69 -6.06
C ILE A 150 -0.15 15.00 -7.39
N GLY A 151 -0.21 13.66 -7.42
CA GLY A 151 -0.53 12.92 -8.64
C GLY A 151 -1.86 13.35 -9.30
N VAL A 152 -2.90 13.59 -8.49
CA VAL A 152 -4.19 14.10 -8.99
C VAL A 152 -4.05 15.54 -9.52
N SER A 153 -3.37 16.43 -8.79
CA SER A 153 -3.14 17.80 -9.27
C SER A 153 -2.32 17.84 -10.57
N THR A 154 -1.31 16.97 -10.71
CA THR A 154 -0.53 16.81 -11.93
C THR A 154 -1.40 16.32 -13.09
N ALA A 155 -2.33 15.39 -12.83
CA ALA A 155 -3.27 14.93 -13.83
C ALA A 155 -4.19 16.07 -14.31
N LEU A 156 -4.74 16.86 -13.38
CA LEU A 156 -5.60 18.00 -13.71
C LEU A 156 -4.85 19.09 -14.47
N ASN A 157 -3.61 19.39 -14.06
CA ASN A 157 -2.72 20.29 -14.80
C ASN A 157 -2.42 19.78 -16.22
N ALA A 158 -2.08 18.50 -16.37
CA ALA A 158 -1.78 17.92 -17.68
C ALA A 158 -2.99 17.95 -18.64
N LEU A 159 -4.18 17.64 -18.12
CA LEU A 159 -5.42 17.60 -18.89
C LEU A 159 -5.88 19.00 -19.32
N SER A 160 -5.73 19.98 -18.42
CA SER A 160 -6.18 21.36 -18.65
C SER A 160 -5.11 22.27 -19.27
N VAL A 161 -3.86 21.81 -19.38
CA VAL A 161 -2.70 22.65 -19.73
C VAL A 161 -2.56 23.80 -18.73
N HIS A 162 -2.59 23.46 -17.44
CA HIS A 162 -2.44 24.40 -16.33
C HIS A 162 -3.47 25.55 -16.33
N ALA A 163 -4.76 25.23 -16.49
CA ALA A 163 -5.81 26.25 -16.60
C ALA A 163 -6.06 27.05 -15.31
N VAL A 164 -5.76 26.46 -14.14
CA VAL A 164 -5.81 27.14 -12.84
C VAL A 164 -4.59 26.76 -12.01
N CYS A 165 -4.26 27.62 -11.05
CA CYS A 165 -3.13 27.41 -10.14
C CYS A 165 -3.17 26.02 -9.46
N THR A 166 -2.00 25.36 -9.39
CA THR A 166 -1.85 23.97 -8.92
C THR A 166 -2.38 23.74 -7.51
N VAL A 167 -2.34 24.74 -6.63
CA VAL A 167 -2.91 24.66 -5.27
C VAL A 167 -4.42 24.41 -5.31
N TRP A 168 -5.14 25.05 -6.23
CA TRP A 168 -6.58 24.83 -6.39
C TRP A 168 -6.88 23.44 -6.92
N PHE A 169 -6.10 22.93 -7.87
CA PHE A 169 -6.22 21.54 -8.29
C PHE A 169 -5.91 20.55 -7.17
N SER A 170 -4.93 20.85 -6.32
CA SER A 170 -4.63 20.06 -5.14
C SER A 170 -5.81 20.05 -4.17
N LEU A 171 -6.42 21.22 -3.92
CA LEU A 171 -7.59 21.34 -3.05
C LEU A 171 -8.80 20.56 -3.58
N VAL A 172 -9.12 20.73 -4.87
CA VAL A 172 -10.21 19.98 -5.53
C VAL A 172 -9.95 18.47 -5.45
N GLY A 173 -8.72 18.05 -5.74
CA GLY A 173 -8.30 16.66 -5.58
C GLY A 173 -8.52 16.15 -4.16
N THR A 174 -8.09 16.91 -3.14
CA THR A 174 -8.28 16.57 -1.73
C THR A 174 -9.76 16.46 -1.35
N VAL A 175 -10.62 17.37 -1.81
CA VAL A 175 -12.06 17.31 -1.52
C VAL A 175 -12.66 16.02 -2.09
N VAL A 176 -12.34 15.68 -3.35
CA VAL A 176 -12.80 14.44 -3.97
C VAL A 176 -12.29 13.21 -3.22
N ILE A 177 -11.01 13.21 -2.82
CA ILE A 177 -10.40 12.14 -2.04
C ILE A 177 -11.07 11.99 -0.67
N ALA A 178 -11.35 13.10 0.03
CA ALA A 178 -11.98 13.10 1.34
C ALA A 178 -13.41 12.55 1.29
N ILE A 179 -14.18 12.92 0.27
CA ILE A 179 -15.53 12.39 0.03
C ILE A 179 -15.46 10.88 -0.23
N ALA A 180 -14.57 10.45 -1.14
CA ALA A 180 -14.41 9.05 -1.48
C ALA A 180 -13.94 8.20 -0.27
N ALA A 181 -12.98 8.71 0.52
CA ALA A 181 -12.43 8.02 1.68
C ALA A 181 -13.44 7.90 2.83
N SER A 182 -14.46 8.77 2.88
CA SER A 182 -15.50 8.77 3.91
C SER A 182 -16.50 7.62 3.77
N VAL A 183 -16.45 6.84 2.69
CA VAL A 183 -17.24 5.61 2.53
C VAL A 183 -16.74 4.52 3.50
N ARG A 184 -17.57 4.12 4.47
CA ARG A 184 -17.16 3.28 5.62
C ARG A 184 -16.77 1.82 5.29
N LYS A 185 -17.35 1.20 4.25
CA LYS A 185 -17.23 -0.26 4.03
C LYS A 185 -16.22 -0.60 2.93
N PHE A 186 -15.15 -1.33 3.28
CA PHE A 186 -14.20 -1.92 2.32
C PHE A 186 -14.88 -2.80 1.27
N ALA A 187 -15.96 -3.51 1.63
CA ALA A 187 -16.73 -4.32 0.69
C ALA A 187 -17.27 -3.52 -0.51
N HIS A 188 -17.57 -2.23 -0.34
CA HIS A 188 -17.98 -1.33 -1.43
C HIS A 188 -16.76 -0.76 -2.20
N ILE A 189 -15.58 -0.78 -1.57
CA ILE A 189 -14.30 -0.34 -2.14
C ILE A 189 -13.62 -1.47 -2.93
N GLY A 190 -13.98 -2.75 -2.73
CA GLY A 190 -13.38 -3.89 -3.41
C GLY A 190 -13.42 -3.79 -4.94
N TRP A 191 -14.54 -3.40 -5.53
CA TRP A 191 -14.63 -3.11 -6.98
C TRP A 191 -13.77 -1.90 -7.38
N LEU A 192 -13.73 -0.88 -6.52
CA LEU A 192 -12.93 0.32 -6.74
C LEU A 192 -11.43 0.01 -6.77
N THR A 193 -10.96 -1.02 -6.05
CA THR A 193 -9.57 -1.48 -6.14
C THR A 193 -9.23 -2.06 -7.51
N TRP A 194 -10.15 -2.79 -8.15
CA TRP A 194 -9.98 -3.29 -9.52
C TRP A 194 -9.89 -2.17 -10.53
N VAL A 195 -10.89 -1.28 -10.54
CA VAL A 195 -10.91 -0.12 -11.44
C VAL A 195 -9.68 0.74 -11.21
N GLY A 196 -9.35 1.00 -9.94
CA GLY A 196 -8.21 1.82 -9.59
C GLY A 196 -6.87 1.20 -9.96
N PHE A 197 -6.73 -0.13 -9.96
CA PHE A 197 -5.49 -0.79 -10.36
C PHE A 197 -5.37 -0.80 -11.88
N LEU A 198 -6.42 -1.24 -12.58
CA LEU A 198 -6.43 -1.38 -14.02
C LEU A 198 -6.18 -0.03 -14.72
N THR A 199 -6.78 1.05 -14.23
CA THR A 199 -6.58 2.40 -14.77
C THR A 199 -5.13 2.87 -14.69
N VAL A 200 -4.46 2.73 -13.53
CA VAL A 200 -3.03 3.10 -13.41
C VAL A 200 -2.16 2.17 -14.25
N PHE A 201 -2.42 0.86 -14.21
CA PHE A 201 -1.63 -0.11 -14.98
C PHE A 201 -1.70 0.17 -16.48
N VAL A 202 -2.91 0.34 -17.03
CA VAL A 202 -3.11 0.66 -18.45
C VAL A 202 -2.48 2.01 -18.80
N ALA A 203 -2.61 3.03 -17.95
CA ALA A 203 -1.98 4.32 -18.19
C ALA A 203 -0.45 4.24 -18.25
N VAL A 204 0.18 3.51 -17.32
CA VAL A 204 1.64 3.30 -17.34
C VAL A 204 2.03 2.51 -18.58
N PHE A 205 1.28 1.47 -18.94
CA PHE A 205 1.54 0.66 -20.14
C PHE A 205 1.46 1.49 -21.43
N ILE A 206 0.47 2.39 -21.54
CA ILE A 206 0.35 3.35 -22.65
C ILE A 206 1.58 4.25 -22.73
N VAL A 207 2.09 4.76 -21.61
CA VAL A 207 3.28 5.62 -21.59
C VAL A 207 4.52 4.83 -21.97
N VAL A 208 4.67 3.59 -21.49
CA VAL A 208 5.77 2.69 -21.86
C VAL A 208 5.79 2.46 -23.37
N ILE A 209 4.65 2.09 -23.99
CA ILE A 209 4.58 1.96 -25.45
C ILE A 209 4.85 3.31 -26.12
N GLY A 210 4.23 4.37 -25.61
CA GLY A 210 4.31 5.73 -26.13
C GLY A 210 5.74 6.25 -26.21
N VAL A 211 6.62 5.94 -25.25
CA VAL A 211 8.04 6.34 -25.32
C VAL A 211 8.84 5.51 -26.31
N THR A 212 8.48 4.24 -26.54
CA THR A 212 9.23 3.36 -27.46
C THR A 212 9.02 3.66 -28.94
N VAL A 213 7.91 4.31 -29.29
CA VAL A 213 7.57 4.66 -30.68
C VAL A 213 8.03 6.07 -31.07
N ARG A 214 8.70 6.79 -30.16
CA ARG A 214 9.21 8.15 -30.42
C ARG A 214 10.69 8.09 -30.78
N ASP A 215 11.07 8.88 -31.78
CA ASP A 215 12.47 9.00 -32.20
C ASP A 215 13.34 9.71 -31.16
N ARG A 216 12.74 10.59 -30.34
CA ARG A 216 13.43 11.33 -29.27
C ARG A 216 12.54 11.52 -28.03
N PRO A 217 13.13 11.62 -26.82
CA PRO A 217 12.40 11.95 -25.60
C PRO A 217 11.61 13.25 -25.75
N ALA A 218 10.42 13.32 -25.18
CA ALA A 218 9.56 14.50 -25.34
C ALA A 218 10.10 15.75 -24.66
N ALA A 219 10.82 15.61 -23.54
CA ALA A 219 11.42 16.73 -22.82
C ALA A 219 12.81 17.13 -23.35
N ALA A 220 13.41 16.35 -24.27
CA ALA A 220 14.68 16.69 -24.89
C ALA A 220 14.50 17.82 -25.93
N PRO A 221 15.58 18.53 -26.32
CA PRO A 221 15.55 19.45 -27.46
C PRO A 221 14.97 18.79 -28.71
N GLN A 222 13.95 19.42 -29.31
CA GLN A 222 13.25 18.85 -30.47
C GLN A 222 14.04 18.96 -31.77
N THR A 223 15.06 19.83 -31.80
CA THR A 223 16.00 19.98 -32.91
C THR A 223 17.44 19.85 -32.40
N GLY A 224 18.36 19.49 -33.31
CA GLY A 224 19.77 19.31 -32.98
C GLY A 224 20.09 18.01 -32.23
N ASN A 225 21.34 17.91 -31.80
CA ASN A 225 21.86 16.81 -31.01
C ASN A 225 21.38 16.95 -29.56
N PHE A 226 21.04 15.83 -28.94
CA PHE A 226 20.77 15.76 -27.51
C PHE A 226 21.53 14.59 -26.91
N ASP A 227 21.93 14.74 -25.65
CA ASP A 227 22.44 13.62 -24.87
C ASP A 227 21.29 12.93 -24.14
N LEU A 228 21.17 11.62 -24.31
CA LEU A 228 20.18 10.82 -23.58
C LEU A 228 20.57 10.70 -22.10
N GLY A 229 21.87 10.79 -21.76
CA GLY A 229 22.36 10.58 -20.40
C GLY A 229 22.22 9.13 -19.93
N TYR A 230 22.06 8.18 -20.86
CA TYR A 230 21.94 6.76 -20.53
C TYR A 230 23.28 6.19 -20.09
N HIS A 231 23.29 5.54 -18.93
CA HIS A 231 24.47 4.88 -18.41
C HIS A 231 24.09 3.57 -17.71
N VAL A 232 24.92 2.54 -17.91
CA VAL A 232 24.68 1.21 -17.33
C VAL A 232 24.90 1.26 -15.81
N ILE A 233 25.94 1.96 -15.37
CA ILE A 233 26.29 2.14 -13.96
C ILE A 233 26.40 3.64 -13.70
N GLY A 234 25.59 4.16 -12.78
CA GLY A 234 25.61 5.56 -12.39
C GLY A 234 26.73 5.86 -11.40
N SER A 235 27.11 7.14 -11.32
CA SER A 235 28.07 7.64 -10.34
C SER A 235 27.44 8.74 -9.48
N PRO A 236 26.36 8.44 -8.73
CA PRO A 236 25.68 9.44 -7.92
C PRO A 236 26.53 9.84 -6.72
N THR A 237 26.30 11.07 -6.23
CA THR A 237 26.72 11.43 -4.86
C THR A 237 25.97 10.57 -3.85
N PHE A 238 26.48 10.49 -2.62
CA PHE A 238 25.79 9.75 -1.55
C PHE A 238 24.33 10.20 -1.38
N VAL A 239 24.09 11.51 -1.36
CA VAL A 239 22.76 12.12 -1.21
C VAL A 239 21.82 11.68 -2.34
N ALA A 240 22.26 11.75 -3.60
CA ALA A 240 21.43 11.34 -4.73
C ALA A 240 21.17 9.82 -4.71
N GLY A 241 22.21 9.02 -4.43
CA GLY A 241 22.13 7.56 -4.40
C GLY A 241 21.20 7.02 -3.31
N ILE A 242 21.32 7.53 -2.07
CA ILE A 242 20.46 7.07 -0.97
C ILE A 242 19.01 7.48 -1.17
N THR A 243 18.74 8.68 -1.69
CA THR A 243 17.39 9.14 -2.03
C THR A 243 16.78 8.31 -3.17
N ALA A 244 17.54 7.95 -4.20
CA ALA A 244 17.06 7.07 -5.26
C ALA A 244 16.76 5.66 -4.73
N SER A 245 17.65 5.09 -3.91
CA SER A 245 17.45 3.77 -3.31
C SER A 245 16.22 3.71 -2.40
N ILE A 246 16.03 4.71 -1.53
CA ILE A 246 14.85 4.76 -0.63
C ILE A 246 13.54 4.99 -1.41
N THR A 247 13.58 5.72 -2.52
CA THR A 247 12.42 5.92 -3.41
C THR A 247 12.00 4.59 -4.05
N ILE A 248 12.98 3.81 -4.53
CA ILE A 248 12.72 2.46 -5.07
C ILE A 248 12.21 1.54 -3.96
N PHE A 249 12.83 1.56 -2.78
CA PHE A 249 12.39 0.77 -1.62
C PHE A 249 10.93 1.03 -1.26
N LEU A 250 10.54 2.31 -1.17
CA LEU A 250 9.18 2.71 -0.84
C LEU A 250 8.15 2.10 -1.80
N SER A 251 8.49 1.98 -3.09
CA SER A 251 7.55 1.62 -4.14
C SER A 251 6.78 0.31 -3.86
N SER A 252 7.31 -0.54 -2.99
CA SER A 252 6.68 -1.77 -2.51
C SER A 252 6.64 -1.96 -0.99
N ALA A 253 6.94 -0.92 -0.19
CA ALA A 253 7.05 -1.03 1.27
C ALA A 253 5.72 -0.94 2.04
N GLY A 254 4.60 -0.68 1.35
CA GLY A 254 3.25 -0.54 1.91
C GLY A 254 2.60 -1.81 2.49
N THR A 255 3.40 -2.81 2.87
CA THR A 255 2.92 -4.14 3.27
C THR A 255 2.17 -4.15 4.61
N SER A 256 2.39 -3.13 5.45
CA SER A 256 1.68 -2.96 6.72
C SER A 256 0.17 -2.77 6.55
N ALA A 257 -0.29 -2.22 5.40
CA ALA A 257 -1.71 -2.13 5.06
C ALA A 257 -2.32 -3.46 4.62
N PHE A 258 -1.54 -4.55 4.52
CA PHE A 258 -2.09 -5.86 4.21
C PHE A 258 -2.81 -6.47 5.42
N LEU A 259 -2.37 -6.17 6.64
CA LEU A 259 -2.91 -6.78 7.87
C LEU A 259 -4.43 -6.59 8.04
N PRO A 260 -5.01 -5.40 7.82
CA PRO A 260 -6.47 -5.23 7.85
C PRO A 260 -7.18 -6.11 6.82
N VAL A 261 -6.60 -6.31 5.63
CA VAL A 261 -7.20 -7.17 4.60
C VAL A 261 -7.17 -8.64 5.03
N ILE A 262 -6.11 -9.09 5.71
CA ILE A 262 -6.02 -10.46 6.26
C ILE A 262 -7.21 -10.74 7.19
N SER A 263 -7.58 -9.76 8.02
CA SER A 263 -8.73 -9.91 8.94
C SER A 263 -10.09 -10.02 8.24
N GLU A 264 -10.18 -9.62 6.97
CA GLU A 264 -11.39 -9.73 6.15
C GLU A 264 -11.34 -10.96 5.21
N MET A 265 -10.25 -11.73 5.23
CA MET A 265 -10.12 -12.96 4.43
C MET A 265 -10.97 -14.10 4.98
N ARG A 266 -11.61 -14.84 4.07
CA ARG A 266 -12.32 -16.10 4.38
C ARG A 266 -11.39 -17.08 5.09
N ARG A 267 -10.15 -17.20 4.59
CA ARG A 267 -9.08 -18.05 5.16
C ARG A 267 -7.78 -17.26 5.30
N PRO A 268 -7.49 -16.69 6.49
CA PRO A 268 -6.27 -15.92 6.75
C PRO A 268 -4.97 -16.68 6.42
N LYS A 269 -4.95 -18.01 6.59
CA LYS A 269 -3.81 -18.88 6.23
C LYS A 269 -3.43 -18.84 4.74
N ASP A 270 -4.34 -18.45 3.85
CA ASP A 270 -4.03 -18.28 2.42
C ASP A 270 -3.34 -16.94 2.10
N TYR A 271 -3.07 -16.09 3.10
CA TYR A 271 -2.40 -14.79 2.94
C TYR A 271 -1.11 -14.86 2.11
N ASN A 272 -0.23 -15.83 2.40
CA ASN A 272 1.06 -15.95 1.73
C ASN A 272 0.90 -16.14 0.21
N LYS A 273 -0.15 -16.86 -0.23
CA LYS A 273 -0.46 -17.04 -1.66
C LYS A 273 -0.80 -15.70 -2.33
N ALA A 274 -1.59 -14.87 -1.64
CA ALA A 274 -1.97 -13.55 -2.11
C ALA A 274 -0.76 -12.60 -2.19
N VAL A 275 0.17 -12.67 -1.21
CA VAL A 275 1.41 -11.89 -1.23
C VAL A 275 2.31 -12.28 -2.38
N TYR A 276 2.58 -13.58 -2.58
CA TYR A 276 3.48 -14.03 -3.66
C TYR A 276 2.94 -13.67 -5.05
N LEU A 277 1.63 -13.82 -5.28
CA LEU A 277 1.01 -13.44 -6.55
C LEU A 277 1.12 -11.92 -6.78
N CYS A 278 0.76 -11.12 -5.78
CA CYS A 278 0.85 -9.66 -5.86
C CYS A 278 2.29 -9.18 -6.09
N MET A 279 3.22 -9.60 -5.24
CA MET A 279 4.59 -9.09 -5.26
C MET A 279 5.40 -9.62 -6.45
N GLY A 280 5.11 -10.82 -6.94
CA GLY A 280 5.66 -11.33 -8.19
C GLY A 280 5.27 -10.43 -9.37
N PHE A 281 3.98 -10.08 -9.46
CA PHE A 281 3.49 -9.17 -10.49
C PHE A 281 4.07 -7.76 -10.36
N VAL A 282 4.13 -7.22 -9.13
CA VAL A 282 4.73 -5.90 -8.85
C VAL A 282 6.19 -5.87 -9.29
N THR A 283 6.98 -6.87 -8.89
CA THR A 283 8.40 -6.96 -9.24
C THR A 283 8.60 -7.00 -10.74
N ALA A 284 7.88 -7.87 -11.45
CA ALA A 284 7.98 -7.98 -12.90
C ALA A 284 7.58 -6.67 -13.60
N SER A 285 6.48 -6.06 -13.18
CA SER A 285 5.97 -4.82 -13.79
C SER A 285 6.88 -3.63 -13.52
N TYR A 286 7.36 -3.47 -12.29
CA TYR A 286 8.24 -2.36 -11.90
C TYR A 286 9.57 -2.43 -12.63
N LEU A 287 10.17 -3.63 -12.71
CA LEU A 287 11.41 -3.83 -13.44
C LEU A 287 11.21 -3.54 -14.94
N ALA A 288 10.18 -4.13 -15.56
CA ALA A 288 9.93 -3.95 -16.99
C ALA A 288 9.67 -2.47 -17.34
N PHE A 289 8.77 -1.81 -16.62
CA PHE A 289 8.39 -0.43 -16.92
C PHE A 289 9.54 0.55 -16.67
N SER A 290 10.29 0.38 -15.58
CA SER A 290 11.40 1.28 -15.25
C SER A 290 12.58 1.14 -16.20
N VAL A 291 12.95 -0.09 -16.59
CA VAL A 291 14.03 -0.32 -17.55
C VAL A 291 13.67 0.25 -18.92
N VAL A 292 12.44 0.04 -19.41
CA VAL A 292 12.02 0.59 -20.70
C VAL A 292 11.96 2.11 -20.66
N LEU A 293 11.31 2.72 -19.66
CA LEU A 293 11.24 4.18 -19.56
C LEU A 293 12.64 4.79 -19.46
N TYR A 294 13.53 4.22 -18.66
CA TYR A 294 14.89 4.73 -18.54
C TYR A 294 15.69 4.56 -19.84
N ARG A 295 15.55 3.44 -20.55
CA ARG A 295 16.26 3.18 -21.81
C ARG A 295 15.88 4.17 -22.92
N TYR A 296 14.64 4.63 -22.95
CA TYR A 296 14.13 5.50 -24.01
C TYR A 296 14.11 6.99 -23.63
N CYS A 297 14.00 7.32 -22.34
CA CYS A 297 13.96 8.72 -21.88
C CYS A 297 15.28 9.19 -21.25
N GLY A 298 16.07 8.30 -20.65
CA GLY A 298 17.33 8.66 -20.00
C GLY A 298 17.17 9.75 -18.94
N GLN A 299 17.93 10.84 -19.05
CA GLN A 299 17.82 12.01 -18.15
C GLN A 299 16.51 12.81 -18.31
N TRP A 300 15.77 12.58 -19.40
CA TRP A 300 14.55 13.32 -19.77
C TRP A 300 13.26 12.66 -19.24
N VAL A 301 13.38 11.71 -18.31
CA VAL A 301 12.23 11.08 -17.64
C VAL A 301 11.47 12.14 -16.83
N ALA A 302 10.17 12.25 -17.04
CA ALA A 302 9.31 13.10 -16.23
C ALA A 302 9.09 12.49 -14.83
N SER A 303 8.78 13.34 -13.85
CA SER A 303 8.40 12.90 -12.50
C SER A 303 7.10 13.60 -12.09
N PRO A 304 5.96 12.89 -12.02
CA PRO A 304 5.76 11.45 -12.23
C PRO A 304 5.99 10.99 -13.69
N SER A 305 6.40 9.74 -13.89
CA SER A 305 6.80 9.21 -15.20
C SER A 305 5.71 9.20 -16.27
N LEU A 306 4.43 9.33 -15.89
CA LEU A 306 3.30 9.47 -16.82
C LEU A 306 3.47 10.64 -17.81
N GLY A 307 4.24 11.67 -17.43
CA GLY A 307 4.54 12.82 -18.28
C GLY A 307 5.51 12.58 -19.44
N SER A 308 6.16 11.41 -19.52
CA SER A 308 7.36 11.23 -20.35
C SER A 308 7.07 11.03 -21.85
N ALA A 309 5.86 10.63 -22.23
CA ALA A 309 5.52 10.24 -23.61
C ALA A 309 5.03 11.40 -24.51
N GLY A 310 5.25 12.66 -24.09
CA GLY A 310 4.87 13.86 -24.84
C GLY A 310 3.40 14.27 -24.69
N PRO A 311 2.99 15.43 -25.24
CA PRO A 311 1.77 16.10 -24.85
C PRO A 311 0.48 15.28 -25.01
N THR A 312 0.29 14.64 -26.16
CA THR A 312 -0.93 13.86 -26.45
C THR A 312 -1.01 12.61 -25.58
N ILE A 313 0.05 11.80 -25.54
CA ILE A 313 0.05 10.55 -24.75
C ILE A 313 0.00 10.87 -23.26
N LYS A 314 0.66 11.95 -22.81
CA LYS A 314 0.56 12.46 -21.43
C LYS A 314 -0.90 12.73 -21.04
N LYS A 315 -1.67 13.44 -21.87
CA LYS A 315 -3.09 13.72 -21.61
C LYS A 315 -3.92 12.43 -21.54
N VAL A 316 -3.73 11.52 -22.50
CA VAL A 316 -4.44 10.23 -22.51
C VAL A 316 -4.12 9.41 -21.25
N ALA A 317 -2.83 9.31 -20.90
CA ALA A 317 -2.38 8.54 -19.76
C ALA A 317 -2.88 9.11 -18.43
N TYR A 318 -2.77 10.43 -18.21
CA TYR A 318 -3.31 11.06 -17.02
C TYR A 318 -4.85 11.01 -16.94
N GLY A 319 -5.54 11.12 -18.08
CA GLY A 319 -6.99 10.97 -18.14
C GLY A 319 -7.45 9.59 -17.69
N ILE A 320 -6.79 8.53 -18.16
CA ILE A 320 -7.07 7.16 -17.75
C ILE A 320 -6.65 6.94 -16.29
N ALA A 321 -5.46 7.41 -15.89
CA ALA A 321 -4.92 7.21 -14.55
C ALA A 321 -5.69 7.96 -13.46
N LEU A 322 -6.42 9.04 -13.78
CA LEU A 322 -7.03 9.95 -12.80
C LEU A 322 -7.86 9.21 -11.75
N ILE A 323 -8.73 8.30 -12.18
CA ILE A 323 -9.55 7.50 -11.26
C ILE A 323 -8.63 6.68 -10.34
N GLY A 324 -7.66 5.99 -10.91
CA GLY A 324 -6.71 5.19 -10.14
C GLY A 324 -5.85 5.99 -9.16
N LEU A 325 -5.48 7.23 -9.49
CA LEU A 325 -4.76 8.14 -8.61
C LEU A 325 -5.63 8.55 -7.41
N ILE A 326 -6.89 8.97 -7.67
CA ILE A 326 -7.87 9.31 -6.64
C ILE A 326 -8.11 8.11 -5.71
N VAL A 327 -8.30 6.92 -6.27
CA VAL A 327 -8.54 5.70 -5.48
C VAL A 327 -7.33 5.35 -4.61
N SER A 328 -6.10 5.56 -5.08
CA SER A 328 -4.90 5.30 -4.27
C SER A 328 -4.86 6.21 -3.05
N ALA A 329 -5.03 7.52 -3.25
CA ALA A 329 -5.03 8.49 -2.16
C ALA A 329 -6.19 8.25 -1.18
N CYS A 330 -7.38 7.91 -1.71
CA CYS A 330 -8.54 7.51 -0.94
C CYS A 330 -8.24 6.32 -0.01
N LEU A 331 -7.61 5.26 -0.52
CA LEU A 331 -7.24 4.10 0.29
C LEU A 331 -6.26 4.47 1.41
N TYR A 332 -5.28 5.33 1.13
CA TYR A 332 -4.32 5.76 2.15
C TYR A 332 -4.97 6.58 3.27
N VAL A 333 -5.84 7.54 2.92
CA VAL A 333 -6.64 8.28 3.91
C VAL A 333 -7.56 7.33 4.67
N HIS A 334 -8.25 6.43 3.99
CA HIS A 334 -9.20 5.52 4.61
C HIS A 334 -8.53 4.55 5.59
N VAL A 335 -7.39 3.97 5.22
CA VAL A 335 -6.64 3.03 6.08
C VAL A 335 -6.14 3.72 7.36
N SER A 336 -5.57 4.93 7.23
CA SER A 336 -5.12 5.71 8.38
C SER A 336 -6.29 6.19 9.25
N ALA A 337 -7.38 6.65 8.63
CA ALA A 337 -8.59 7.05 9.33
C ALA A 337 -9.24 5.90 10.10
N LYS A 338 -9.33 4.70 9.49
CA LYS A 338 -9.86 3.50 10.16
C LYS A 338 -9.02 3.10 11.36
N TYR A 339 -7.70 3.15 11.25
CA TYR A 339 -6.82 2.88 12.38
C TYR A 339 -7.07 3.85 13.54
N LEU A 340 -7.10 5.16 13.26
CA LEU A 340 -7.36 6.19 14.27
C LEU A 340 -8.77 6.06 14.87
N PHE A 341 -9.78 5.84 14.03
CA PHE A 341 -11.17 5.66 14.42
C PHE A 341 -11.36 4.46 15.37
N VAL A 342 -10.81 3.30 15.00
CA VAL A 342 -10.84 2.10 15.85
C VAL A 342 -10.11 2.35 17.15
N ARG A 343 -8.98 3.06 17.12
CA ARG A 343 -8.22 3.39 18.32
C ARG A 343 -9.00 4.29 19.29
N ILE A 344 -9.69 5.32 18.78
CA ILE A 344 -10.50 6.25 19.59
C ILE A 344 -11.72 5.54 20.20
N LEU A 345 -12.39 4.66 19.44
CA LEU A 345 -13.66 4.05 19.87
C LEU A 345 -13.54 2.59 20.33
N ARG A 346 -12.34 1.99 20.43
CA ARG A 346 -12.12 0.54 20.66
C ARG A 346 -12.97 -0.06 21.79
N ASN A 347 -13.16 0.69 22.88
CA ASN A 347 -13.88 0.25 24.08
C ASN A 347 -15.24 0.94 24.26
N SER A 348 -15.83 1.43 23.16
CA SER A 348 -17.09 2.18 23.19
C SER A 348 -18.17 1.48 22.37
N LYS A 349 -19.42 1.51 22.85
CA LYS A 349 -20.60 1.09 22.09
C LYS A 349 -20.74 1.84 20.75
N HIS A 350 -20.16 3.03 20.65
CA HIS A 350 -20.19 3.87 19.45
C HIS A 350 -19.39 3.28 18.28
N LEU A 351 -18.44 2.36 18.52
CA LEU A 351 -17.64 1.75 17.45
C LEU A 351 -18.51 1.02 16.42
N GLN A 352 -19.51 0.27 16.89
CA GLN A 352 -20.37 -0.58 16.05
C GLN A 352 -21.80 -0.05 15.90
N SER A 353 -22.18 1.04 16.57
CA SER A 353 -23.52 1.63 16.48
C SER A 353 -23.55 2.89 15.63
N ASN A 354 -24.61 3.09 14.83
CA ASN A 354 -24.82 4.27 13.98
C ASN A 354 -25.25 5.49 14.82
N THR A 355 -24.35 6.00 15.64
CA THR A 355 -24.57 7.16 16.53
C THR A 355 -23.93 8.43 15.99
N VAL A 356 -24.33 9.59 16.50
CA VAL A 356 -23.69 10.87 16.16
C VAL A 356 -22.20 10.86 16.50
N VAL A 357 -21.81 10.25 17.63
CA VAL A 357 -20.40 10.09 18.03
C VAL A 357 -19.63 9.24 17.02
N HIS A 358 -20.23 8.14 16.53
CA HIS A 358 -19.63 7.31 15.49
C HIS A 358 -19.35 8.12 14.22
N TRP A 359 -20.38 8.78 13.69
CA TRP A 359 -20.27 9.54 12.44
C TRP A 359 -19.35 10.76 12.58
N GLY A 360 -19.47 11.50 13.69
CA GLY A 360 -18.61 12.64 14.00
C GLY A 360 -17.15 12.23 14.08
N THR A 361 -16.83 11.15 14.80
CA THR A 361 -15.44 10.65 14.92
C THR A 361 -14.91 10.15 13.57
N TRP A 362 -15.72 9.40 12.82
CA TRP A 362 -15.33 8.88 11.51
C TRP A 362 -15.00 10.00 10.52
N LEU A 363 -15.93 10.96 10.35
CA LEU A 363 -15.76 12.09 9.45
C LEU A 363 -14.64 13.03 9.90
N ALA A 364 -14.47 13.25 11.20
CA ALA A 364 -13.35 14.03 11.73
C ALA A 364 -12.01 13.39 11.39
N CYS A 365 -11.89 12.06 11.50
CA CYS A 365 -10.68 11.35 11.11
C CYS A 365 -10.43 11.48 9.60
N THR A 366 -11.41 11.20 8.74
CA THR A 366 -11.21 11.23 7.29
C THR A 366 -10.92 12.63 6.76
N ILE A 367 -11.70 13.63 7.18
CA ILE A 367 -11.52 15.03 6.74
C ILE A 367 -10.24 15.62 7.32
N GLY A 368 -9.95 15.39 8.61
CA GLY A 368 -8.73 15.90 9.25
C GLY A 368 -7.45 15.35 8.61
N LEU A 369 -7.40 14.04 8.34
CA LEU A 369 -6.26 13.41 7.67
C LEU A 369 -6.12 13.83 6.21
N SER A 370 -7.24 14.07 5.51
CA SER A 370 -7.23 14.61 4.15
C SER A 370 -6.68 16.04 4.11
N ALA A 371 -7.09 16.89 5.06
CA ALA A 371 -6.59 18.26 5.19
C ALA A 371 -5.09 18.29 5.47
N LEU A 372 -4.59 17.40 6.35
CA LEU A 372 -3.15 17.28 6.58
C LEU A 372 -2.39 16.80 5.34
N SER A 373 -2.97 15.87 4.58
CA SER A 373 -2.40 15.41 3.31
C SER A 373 -2.30 16.54 2.28
N PHE A 374 -3.29 17.43 2.21
CA PHE A 374 -3.27 18.63 1.37
C PHE A 374 -2.15 19.59 1.76
N ILE A 375 -2.03 19.89 3.05
CA ILE A 375 -0.98 20.78 3.57
C ILE A 375 0.40 20.23 3.19
N LEU A 376 0.63 18.93 3.37
CA LEU A 376 1.90 18.29 3.01
C LEU A 376 2.17 18.33 1.49
N ALA A 377 1.14 18.07 0.68
CA ALA A 377 1.25 18.12 -0.78
C ALA A 377 1.58 19.53 -1.30
N SER A 378 1.04 20.57 -0.64
CA SER A 378 1.33 21.97 -0.99
C SER A 378 2.63 22.51 -0.38
N ALA A 379 3.09 21.93 0.74
CA ALA A 379 4.34 22.32 1.38
C ALA A 379 5.55 21.82 0.59
N ILE A 380 5.54 20.56 0.15
CA ILE A 380 6.64 19.95 -0.62
C ILE A 380 6.07 19.45 -1.95
N PRO A 381 5.86 20.33 -2.95
CA PRO A 381 5.22 19.98 -4.21
C PRO A 381 6.10 19.15 -5.17
N ILE A 382 7.13 18.46 -4.64
CA ILE A 382 8.00 17.56 -5.40
C ILE A 382 7.68 16.11 -5.03
N PHE A 383 7.12 15.41 -6.00
CA PHE A 383 6.66 14.04 -5.88
C PHE A 383 7.72 13.07 -5.32
N ASN A 384 8.91 13.03 -5.92
CA ASN A 384 9.96 12.10 -5.49
C ASN A 384 10.48 12.40 -4.08
N TYR A 385 10.50 13.66 -3.66
CA TYR A 385 10.98 14.02 -2.32
C TYR A 385 9.99 13.61 -1.24
N LEU A 386 8.68 13.76 -1.48
CA LEU A 386 7.67 13.22 -0.56
C LEU A 386 7.77 11.70 -0.44
N LEU A 387 7.94 11.00 -1.57
CA LEU A 387 8.13 9.56 -1.57
C LEU A 387 9.39 9.17 -0.77
N ALA A 388 10.54 9.75 -1.09
CA ALA A 388 11.76 9.43 -0.37
C ALA A 388 11.69 9.77 1.14
N LEU A 389 10.99 10.86 1.51
CA LEU A 389 10.76 11.23 2.90
C LEU A 389 9.96 10.17 3.65
N VAL A 390 8.84 9.71 3.08
CA VAL A 390 8.02 8.66 3.72
C VAL A 390 8.74 7.32 3.73
N GLY A 391 9.50 7.01 2.67
CA GLY A 391 10.34 5.83 2.58
C GLY A 391 11.34 5.75 3.73
N SER A 392 12.05 6.84 4.01
CA SER A 392 13.10 6.88 5.03
C SER A 392 12.53 7.00 6.45
N VAL A 393 11.70 8.00 6.72
CA VAL A 393 11.23 8.31 8.08
C VAL A 393 10.22 7.26 8.57
N CYS A 394 9.36 6.75 7.68
CA CYS A 394 8.25 5.89 8.10
C CYS A 394 8.45 4.43 7.69
N PHE A 395 8.66 4.17 6.39
CA PHE A 395 8.68 2.79 5.90
C PHE A 395 9.97 2.04 6.20
N ALA A 396 11.13 2.68 6.30
CA ALA A 396 12.33 1.97 6.74
C ALA A 396 12.16 1.38 8.16
N PRO A 397 11.66 2.13 9.16
CA PRO A 397 11.31 1.52 10.45
C PRO A 397 10.19 0.47 10.36
N LEU A 398 9.12 0.73 9.60
CA LEU A 398 7.94 -0.15 9.56
C LEU A 398 8.11 -1.43 8.73
N ALA A 399 8.92 -1.40 7.67
CA ALA A 399 9.06 -2.47 6.70
C ALA A 399 10.46 -3.09 6.64
N ILE A 400 11.49 -2.47 7.24
CA ILE A 400 12.83 -3.07 7.40
C ILE A 400 13.04 -3.48 8.86
N ILE A 401 13.01 -2.51 9.79
CA ILE A 401 13.36 -2.74 11.20
C ILE A 401 12.33 -3.65 11.88
N LEU A 402 11.06 -3.27 11.82
CA LEU A 402 10.01 -3.96 12.57
C LEU A 402 9.88 -5.44 12.14
N PRO A 403 9.79 -5.82 10.85
CA PRO A 403 9.70 -7.23 10.48
C PRO A 403 10.90 -8.04 10.93
N ALA A 404 12.12 -7.48 10.84
CA ALA A 404 13.31 -8.16 11.33
C ALA A 404 13.26 -8.40 12.84
N TRP A 405 12.76 -7.42 13.60
CA TRP A 405 12.58 -7.56 15.04
C TRP A 405 11.48 -8.57 15.41
N LEU A 406 10.36 -8.58 14.68
CA LEU A 406 9.31 -9.59 14.82
C LEU A 406 9.88 -11.00 14.62
N TRP A 407 10.70 -11.19 13.57
CA TRP A 407 11.34 -12.48 13.31
C TRP A 407 12.30 -12.89 14.43
N ILE A 408 13.14 -11.97 14.90
CA ILE A 408 14.09 -12.22 16.01
C ILE A 408 13.36 -12.62 17.29
N TYR A 409 12.21 -11.99 17.58
CA TYR A 409 11.40 -12.30 18.76
C TYR A 409 10.94 -13.77 18.74
N ASP A 410 10.38 -14.23 17.63
CA ASP A 410 9.88 -15.61 17.49
C ASP A 410 11.02 -16.65 17.44
N HIS A 411 12.17 -16.26 16.89
CA HIS A 411 13.30 -17.16 16.63
C HIS A 411 14.48 -16.91 17.58
N GLY A 412 14.24 -16.37 18.78
CA GLY A 412 15.30 -16.08 19.76
C GLY A 412 16.20 -17.27 20.10
N HIS A 413 15.63 -18.48 20.07
CA HIS A 413 16.35 -19.74 20.31
C HIS A 413 17.40 -20.08 19.22
N TYR A 414 17.33 -19.47 18.03
CA TYR A 414 18.30 -19.68 16.96
C TYR A 414 19.70 -19.13 17.31
N ARG A 415 19.80 -18.25 18.32
CA ARG A 415 21.08 -17.74 18.84
C ARG A 415 22.03 -18.85 19.33
N SER A 416 21.48 -19.94 19.87
CA SER A 416 22.23 -21.10 20.34
C SER A 416 22.00 -22.35 19.49
N GLY A 417 21.29 -22.23 18.36
CA GLY A 417 20.93 -23.35 17.48
C GLY A 417 22.02 -23.76 16.49
N SER A 418 21.57 -24.36 15.38
CA SER A 418 22.43 -24.76 14.26
C SER A 418 23.18 -23.57 13.65
N ILE A 419 24.25 -23.82 12.90
CA ILE A 419 25.01 -22.78 12.19
C ILE A 419 24.08 -21.94 11.29
N ALA A 420 23.17 -22.60 10.56
CA ALA A 420 22.18 -21.94 9.72
C ALA A 420 21.22 -21.06 10.55
N GLY A 421 20.77 -21.55 11.71
CA GLY A 421 19.93 -20.77 12.61
C GLY A 421 20.64 -19.53 13.15
N LYS A 422 21.88 -19.67 13.61
CA LYS A 422 22.72 -18.56 14.08
C LYS A 422 22.94 -17.53 12.97
N LEU A 423 23.25 -17.98 11.75
CA LEU A 423 23.43 -17.10 10.61
C LEU A 423 22.14 -16.30 10.33
N ALA A 424 20.98 -16.96 10.27
CA ALA A 424 19.70 -16.28 10.09
C ALA A 424 19.44 -15.25 11.21
N TYR A 425 19.70 -15.60 12.47
CA TYR A 425 19.54 -14.70 13.61
C TYR A 425 20.38 -13.43 13.49
N TRP A 426 21.67 -13.55 13.18
CA TRP A 426 22.56 -12.39 13.05
C TRP A 426 22.30 -11.59 11.78
N LEU A 427 21.86 -12.23 10.69
CA LEU A 427 21.43 -11.51 9.50
C LEU A 427 20.22 -10.60 9.76
N HIS A 428 19.27 -11.01 10.62
CA HIS A 428 18.15 -10.14 10.99
C HIS A 428 18.59 -8.93 11.81
N TRP A 429 19.60 -9.08 12.67
CA TRP A 429 20.22 -7.93 13.34
C TRP A 429 20.89 -6.99 12.34
N LEU A 430 21.56 -7.52 11.31
CA LEU A 430 22.10 -6.71 10.22
C LEU A 430 21.00 -5.97 9.44
N VAL A 431 19.84 -6.60 9.24
CA VAL A 431 18.67 -5.96 8.61
C VAL A 431 18.16 -4.79 9.47
N ILE A 432 18.15 -4.91 10.80
CA ILE A 432 17.83 -3.80 11.70
C ILE A 432 18.81 -2.64 11.49
N ILE A 433 20.12 -2.93 11.43
CA ILE A 433 21.16 -1.91 11.18
C ILE A 433 20.96 -1.25 9.81
N LEU A 434 20.66 -2.03 8.77
CA LEU A 434 20.31 -1.52 7.45
C LEU A 434 19.08 -0.60 7.52
N GLY A 435 18.06 -0.98 8.27
CA GLY A 435 16.87 -0.16 8.47
C GLY A 435 17.20 1.18 9.14
N VAL A 436 18.04 1.18 10.18
CA VAL A 436 18.53 2.41 10.84
C VAL A 436 19.33 3.27 9.86
N PHE A 437 20.20 2.66 9.05
CA PHE A 437 20.95 3.36 8.01
C PHE A 437 20.02 3.99 6.97
N MET A 438 19.02 3.25 6.48
CA MET A 438 18.05 3.77 5.50
C MET A 438 17.17 4.88 6.09
N THR A 439 16.83 4.80 7.39
CA THR A 439 16.14 5.88 8.09
C THR A 439 17.02 7.12 8.18
N ILE A 440 18.20 7.03 8.80
CA ILE A 440 19.05 8.21 9.04
C ILE A 440 19.60 8.76 7.72
N GLY A 441 20.24 7.91 6.92
CA GLY A 441 20.87 8.29 5.66
C GLY A 441 19.84 8.75 4.62
N GLY A 442 18.70 8.06 4.52
CA GLY A 442 17.62 8.45 3.62
C GLY A 442 16.99 9.79 4.04
N THR A 443 16.72 9.99 5.33
CA THR A 443 16.16 11.25 5.83
C THR A 443 17.14 12.40 5.62
N TYR A 444 18.43 12.21 5.92
CA TYR A 444 19.46 13.19 5.63
C TYR A 444 19.51 13.55 4.13
N GLY A 445 19.57 12.55 3.25
CA GLY A 445 19.63 12.77 1.81
C GLY A 445 18.42 13.55 1.28
N VAL A 446 17.22 13.20 1.75
CA VAL A 446 15.99 13.89 1.35
C VAL A 446 15.94 15.32 1.86
N ILE A 447 16.33 15.57 3.12
CA ILE A 447 16.38 16.93 3.67
C ILE A 447 17.35 17.80 2.86
N VAL A 448 18.55 17.30 2.55
CA VAL A 448 19.52 18.03 1.74
C VAL A 448 18.96 18.33 0.35
N GLN A 449 18.31 17.37 -0.31
CA GLN A 449 17.70 17.62 -1.62
C GLN A 449 16.56 18.64 -1.57
N ILE A 450 15.72 18.61 -0.53
CA ILE A 450 14.67 19.61 -0.35
C ILE A 450 15.29 21.00 -0.15
N ILE A 451 16.31 21.13 0.71
CA ILE A 451 17.01 22.41 0.94
C ILE A 451 17.59 22.95 -0.37
N ASN A 452 18.30 22.10 -1.12
CA ASN A 452 18.89 22.49 -2.39
C ASN A 452 17.82 22.89 -3.42
N ALA A 453 16.69 22.18 -3.47
CA ALA A 453 15.60 22.51 -4.38
C ALA A 453 14.94 23.86 -4.08
N TYR A 454 14.85 24.28 -2.80
CA TYR A 454 14.46 25.64 -2.46
C TYR A 454 15.53 26.67 -2.82
N HIS A 455 16.80 26.37 -2.51
CA HIS A 455 17.91 27.29 -2.77
C HIS A 455 18.10 27.55 -4.27
N ASP A 456 17.96 26.52 -5.10
CA ASP A 456 18.16 26.58 -6.55
C ASP A 456 16.89 27.03 -7.30
N GLY A 457 15.82 27.38 -6.58
CA GLY A 457 14.56 27.86 -7.17
C GLY A 457 13.71 26.79 -7.87
N GLN A 458 14.00 25.50 -7.67
CA GLN A 458 13.15 24.41 -8.16
C GLN A 458 11.81 24.36 -7.42
N ILE A 459 11.80 24.75 -6.13
CA ILE A 459 10.60 25.05 -5.36
C ILE A 459 10.60 26.55 -5.05
N ASP A 460 9.71 27.29 -5.69
CA ASP A 460 9.59 28.74 -5.50
C ASP A 460 9.08 29.08 -4.09
N SER A 461 7.95 28.49 -3.69
CA SER A 461 7.37 28.68 -2.36
C SER A 461 6.51 27.49 -1.93
N ALA A 462 6.23 27.40 -0.62
CA ALA A 462 5.10 26.59 -0.16
C ALA A 462 3.81 27.14 -0.79
N PHE A 463 2.86 26.25 -1.10
CA PHE A 463 1.61 26.59 -1.80
C PHE A 463 1.88 27.31 -3.14
N SER A 464 2.88 26.85 -3.89
CA SER A 464 3.21 27.42 -5.21
C SER A 464 2.10 27.16 -6.24
N CYS A 465 1.85 28.18 -7.07
CA CYS A 465 0.95 28.05 -8.22
C CYS A 465 1.59 27.39 -9.44
N ALA A 466 2.90 27.10 -9.44
CA ALA A 466 3.62 26.60 -10.60
C ALA A 466 3.04 25.29 -11.16
N ASP A 467 3.12 25.10 -12.49
CA ASP A 467 2.71 23.87 -13.15
C ASP A 467 3.62 22.69 -12.73
N ASN A 468 3.02 21.66 -12.13
CA ASN A 468 3.72 20.44 -11.74
C ASN A 468 3.59 19.30 -12.76
N SER A 469 3.08 19.58 -13.96
CA SER A 469 2.87 18.60 -15.05
C SER A 469 3.80 18.79 -16.27
N GLY A 470 4.59 19.86 -16.29
CA GLY A 470 5.45 20.23 -17.41
C GLY A 470 4.67 20.38 -18.72
N SER A 471 3.49 20.99 -18.65
CA SER A 471 2.62 21.27 -19.81
C SER A 471 2.77 22.68 -20.34
N THR A 472 3.29 23.60 -19.54
CA THR A 472 3.59 25.00 -19.89
C THR A 472 5.06 25.23 -20.17
#